data_AF-A0A2R6IE78-F1
#
_entry.id   AF-A0A2R6IE78-F1
#
_cell.length_a   1.000
_cell.length_b   1.000
_cell.length_c   1.000
_cell.angle_alpha   90.00
_cell.angle_beta   90.00
_cell.angle_gamma   90.00
#
_symmetry.space_group_name_H-M   'P 1'
#
loop_
_entity.id
_entity.type
_entity.pdbx_description
1 polymer ?
#
loop_
_entity_poly.entity_id
_entity_poly.type
_entity_poly.pdbx_seq_one_letter_code
_entity_poly.pdbx_strand_id
1 'polypeptide(L)' 'MGRYESIDYAAYAKWGFLLGAGLFLFGALGGTLAPAVVGSLGPLAKQAFVDAEILGILLGLFAPLVFGVALPLIE' A
#
# COMPACT_ATOMS: atom_id res chain seq x y z
N MET A 1 -21.93 -4.18 29.42
CA MET A 1 -22.22 -4.94 28.18
C MET A 1 -21.12 -4.59 27.19
N GLY A 2 -20.09 -5.44 27.12
CA GLY A 2 -18.98 -5.23 26.19
C GLY A 2 -19.49 -5.43 24.76
N ARG A 3 -19.56 -4.34 23.99
CA ARG A 3 -19.68 -4.44 22.54
C ARG A 3 -18.39 -5.10 22.06
N TYR A 4 -18.44 -6.37 21.71
CA TYR A 4 -17.50 -6.92 20.74
C TYR A 4 -17.72 -6.10 19.48
N GLU A 5 -16.86 -5.13 19.24
CA GLU A 5 -16.80 -4.42 17.98
C GLU A 5 -16.33 -5.47 16.97
N SER A 6 -17.26 -6.04 16.21
CA SER A 6 -16.93 -6.94 15.11
C SER A 6 -15.94 -6.21 14.21
N ILE A 7 -14.74 -6.74 14.05
CA ILE A 7 -13.71 -6.14 13.20
C ILE A 7 -14.31 -5.98 11.79
N ASP A 8 -14.36 -4.74 11.30
CA ASP A 8 -14.85 -4.45 9.95
C ASP A 8 -13.76 -4.81 8.93
N TYR A 9 -13.67 -6.11 8.66
CA TYR A 9 -12.76 -6.70 7.68
C TYR A 9 -12.81 -6.02 6.31
N ALA A 10 -13.99 -5.57 5.90
CA ALA A 10 -14.18 -4.85 4.65
C ALA A 10 -13.53 -3.46 4.69
N ALA A 11 -13.66 -2.73 5.81
CA ALA A 11 -12.97 -1.46 5.99
C ALA A 11 -11.44 -1.65 5.97
N TYR A 12 -10.90 -2.63 6.69
CA TYR A 12 -9.45 -2.90 6.71
C TYR A 12 -8.90 -3.29 5.34
N ALA A 13 -9.63 -4.13 4.58
CA ALA A 13 -9.28 -4.49 3.21
C ALA A 13 -9.22 -3.26 2.28
N LYS A 14 -10.21 -2.37 2.37
CA LYS A 14 -10.30 -1.16 1.54
C LYS A 14 -9.19 -0.17 1.89
N TRP A 15 -8.98 0.11 3.18
CA TRP A 15 -7.93 1.04 3.60
C TRP A 15 -6.54 0.51 3.27
N GLY A 16 -6.30 -0.80 3.44
CA GLY A 16 -5.04 -1.43 3.04
C GLY A 16 -4.81 -1.38 1.53
N PHE A 17 -5.86 -1.65 0.72
CA PHE A 17 -5.79 -1.49 -0.74
C PHE A 17 -5.46 -0.05 -1.14
N LEU A 18 -6.17 0.94 -0.56
CA LEU A 18 -5.98 2.35 -0.85
C LEU A 18 -4.58 2.85 -0.44
N LEU A 19 -4.07 2.40 0.71
CA LEU A 19 -2.70 2.70 1.13
C LEU A 19 -1.68 2.09 0.18
N GLY A 20 -1.85 0.82 -0.21
CA GLY A 20 -0.98 0.16 -1.17
C GLY A 20 -0.98 0.86 -2.54
N ALA A 21 -2.17 1.15 -3.07
CA ALA A 21 -2.32 1.89 -4.33
C ALA A 21 -1.71 3.30 -4.25
N GLY A 22 -1.89 4.01 -3.13
CA GLY A 22 -1.29 5.32 -2.91
C GLY A 22 0.24 5.25 -2.87
N LEU A 23 0.81 4.26 -2.19
CA LEU A 23 2.26 4.07 -2.12
C LEU A 23 2.85 3.68 -3.48
N PHE A 24 2.15 2.84 -4.24
CA PHE A 24 2.53 2.49 -5.62
C PHE A 24 2.55 3.72 -6.52
N LEU A 25 1.48 4.51 -6.50
CA LEU A 25 1.40 5.76 -7.27
C LEU A 25 2.48 6.75 -6.85
N PHE A 26 2.75 6.86 -5.56
CA PHE A 26 3.83 7.72 -5.05
C PHE A 26 5.21 7.25 -5.53
N GLY A 27 5.47 5.95 -5.51
CA GLY A 27 6.71 5.36 -6.05
C GLY A 27 6.87 5.66 -7.55
N ALA A 28 5.85 5.34 -8.34
CA ALA A 28 5.87 5.51 -9.80
C ALA A 28 5.96 6.98 -10.25
N LEU A 29 5.13 7.84 -9.66
CA LEU A 29 5.16 9.26 -9.98
C LEU A 29 6.40 9.93 -9.39
N GLY A 30 6.82 9.55 -8.20
CA GLY A 30 8.02 10.09 -7.57
C GLY A 30 9.29 9.73 -8.34
N GLY A 31 9.45 8.48 -8.77
CA GLY A 31 10.61 8.04 -9.54
C GLY A 31 10.71 8.71 -10.91
N THR A 32 9.58 9.07 -11.52
CA THR A 32 9.51 9.69 -12.86
C THR A 32 9.53 11.22 -12.82
N LEU A 33 8.79 11.84 -11.90
CA LEU A 33 8.63 13.29 -11.81
C LEU A 33 9.69 13.95 -10.93
N ALA A 34 10.17 13.29 -9.87
CA ALA A 34 11.17 13.91 -8.99
C ALA A 34 12.46 14.29 -9.72
N PRO A 35 13.01 13.49 -10.67
CA PRO A 35 14.18 13.91 -11.42
C PRO A 35 13.99 15.19 -12.24
N ALA A 36 12.76 15.46 -12.68
CA ALA A 36 12.44 16.68 -13.42
C ALA A 36 12.40 17.94 -12.52
N VAL A 37 12.18 17.77 -11.22
CA VAL A 37 12.07 18.88 -10.26
C VAL A 37 13.37 19.11 -9.49
N VAL A 38 14.01 18.04 -9.01
CA VAL A 38 15.21 18.11 -8.15
C VAL A 38 16.51 17.76 -8.88
N GLY A 39 16.43 17.45 -10.18
CA GLY A 39 17.59 17.02 -10.98
C GLY A 39 17.94 15.55 -10.76
N SER A 40 19.23 15.21 -10.83
CA SER A 40 19.67 13.81 -10.69
C SER A 40 19.37 13.25 -9.30
N LEU A 41 18.44 12.29 -9.21
CA LEU A 41 18.26 11.50 -7.99
C LEU A 41 19.48 10.62 -7.74
N GLY A 42 19.99 10.67 -6.51
CA GLY A 42 21.02 9.74 -6.04
C GLY A 42 20.53 8.28 -6.04
N PRO A 43 21.45 7.29 -6.00
CA PRO A 43 21.10 5.87 -6.08
C PRO A 43 20.11 5.42 -5.01
N LEU A 44 20.30 5.87 -3.76
CA LEU A 44 19.42 5.54 -2.63
C LEU A 44 18.00 6.10 -2.82
N ALA A 45 17.87 7.32 -3.34
CA ALA A 45 16.55 7.92 -3.57
C ALA A 45 15.78 7.18 -4.67
N LYS A 46 16.46 6.80 -5.76
CA LYS A 46 15.84 5.98 -6.82
C LYS A 46 15.39 4.63 -6.28
N GLN A 47 16.24 3.98 -5.48
CA GLN A 47 15.90 2.70 -4.87
C GLN A 47 14.70 2.83 -3.93
N ALA A 48 14.62 3.89 -3.11
CA ALA A 48 13.48 4.11 -2.22
C ALA A 48 12.15 4.26 -2.98
N PHE A 49 12.13 4.90 -4.16
CA PHE A 49 10.93 4.97 -4.99
C PHE A 49 10.52 3.60 -5.53
N VAL A 50 11.48 2.78 -5.96
CA VAL A 50 11.22 1.41 -6.41
C VAL A 50 10.73 0.53 -5.26
N ASP A 51 11.33 0.65 -4.07
CA ASP A 51 10.90 -0.07 -2.87
C ASP A 51 9.47 0.33 -2.48
N ALA A 52 9.12 1.62 -2.59
CA ALA A 52 7.75 2.10 -2.39
C ALA A 52 6.76 1.52 -3.42
N GLU A 53 7.14 1.41 -4.70
CA GLU A 53 6.30 0.73 -5.70
C GLU A 53 6.03 -0.72 -5.32
N ILE A 54 7.08 -1.48 -5.00
CA ILE A 54 6.98 -2.89 -4.65
C ILE A 54 6.13 -3.07 -3.40
N LEU A 55 6.39 -2.30 -2.34
CA LEU A 55 5.60 -2.35 -1.11
C LEU A 55 4.16 -1.92 -1.36
N GLY A 56 3.92 -0.95 -2.24
CA GLY A 56 2.58 -0.52 -2.62
C GLY A 56 1.79 -1.62 -3.30
N ILE A 57 2.41 -2.35 -4.23
CA ILE A 57 1.80 -3.51 -4.88
C ILE A 57 1.53 -4.63 -3.86
N LEU A 58 2.51 -4.96 -3.02
CA LEU A 58 2.37 -5.99 -2.00
C LEU A 58 1.23 -5.65 -1.04
N LEU A 59 1.20 -4.44 -0.47
CA LEU A 59 0.12 -4.00 0.41
C LEU A 59 -1.22 -3.96 -0.33
N GLY A 60 -1.23 -3.43 -1.54
CA GLY A 60 -2.43 -3.28 -2.37
C GLY A 60 -3.08 -4.63 -2.70
N LEU A 61 -2.30 -5.66 -2.97
CA LEU A 61 -2.80 -6.98 -3.30
C LEU A 61 -3.05 -7.85 -2.06
N PHE A 62 -2.14 -7.85 -1.09
CA PHE A 62 -2.25 -8.72 0.08
C PHE A 62 -3.28 -8.22 1.09
N ALA A 63 -3.49 -6.91 1.24
CA ALA A 63 -4.50 -6.41 2.18
C ALA A 63 -5.92 -6.91 1.86
N PRO A 64 -6.47 -6.80 0.63
CA PRO A 64 -7.79 -7.36 0.34
C PRO A 64 -7.82 -8.88 0.37
N LEU A 65 -6.73 -9.56 0.03
CA LEU A 65 -6.66 -11.03 0.14
C LEU A 65 -6.72 -11.49 1.61
N VAL A 66 -5.98 -10.86 2.51
CA VAL A 66 -5.92 -11.25 3.92
C VAL A 66 -7.20 -10.83 4.64
N PHE A 67 -7.55 -9.54 4.58
CA PHE A 67 -8.67 -9.00 5.35
C PHE A 67 -10.02 -9.25 4.68
N GLY A 68 -10.10 -9.25 3.35
CA GLY A 68 -11.37 -9.43 2.63
C GLY A 68 -11.72 -10.89 2.35
N VAL A 69 -10.74 -11.80 2.33
CA VAL A 69 -10.95 -13.21 1.97
C VAL A 69 -10.50 -14.16 3.07
N ALA A 70 -9.22 -14.14 3.48
CA ALA A 70 -8.69 -15.15 4.39
C ALA A 70 -9.31 -15.06 5.80
N LEU A 71 -9.29 -13.89 6.43
CA LEU A 71 -9.78 -13.72 7.81
C LEU A 71 -11.28 -14.01 7.96
N PRO A 72 -12.18 -13.51 7.08
CA PRO A 72 -13.61 -13.84 7.15
C PRO A 72 -13.95 -15.32 6.92
N LEU A 73 -13.02 -16.12 6.39
CA LEU A 73 -13.22 -17.57 6.19
C LEU A 73 -12.68 -18.41 7.35
N ILE A 74 -11.81 -17.84 8.19
CA ILE A 74 -11.16 -18.53 9.32
C ILE A 74 -11.95 -18.31 10.62
N GLU A 75 -12.60 -17.15 10.74
CA GLU A 75 -13.54 -16.83 11.83
C GLU A 75 -14.97 -17.26 11.51
#